data_AF-A0A024T9F2-F1
#
_entry.id   AF-A0A024T9F2-F1
#
_cell.length_a   1.000
_cell.length_b   1.000
_cell.length_c   1.000
_cell.angle_alpha   90.00
_cell.angle_beta   90.00
_cell.angle_gamma   90.00
#
_symmetry.space_group_name_H-M   'P 1'
#
loop_
_entity.id
_entity.type
_entity.pdbx_description
1 polymer ?
#
loop_
_entity_poly.entity_id
_entity_poly.type
_entity_poly.pdbx_seq_one_letter_code
_entity_poly.pdbx_strand_id
1 'polypeptide(L)'
;VNGRLTTQQVSEISATYGVHKATGWRVWRRGQSSGTTVDVNSRIKGHSGGKSKYDVDDVEQRIKSVPIVKRQTYRALSRAVSIPKSTI
;
A
#
# COMPACT_ATOMS: atom_id res chain seq x y z
N VAL A 1 -22.11 -1.18 27.17
CA VAL A 1 -22.48 0.21 26.84
C VAL A 1 -23.28 0.20 25.54
N ASN A 2 -24.60 0.38 25.61
CA ASN A 2 -25.44 0.48 24.40
C ASN A 2 -25.34 1.91 23.83
N GLY A 3 -24.12 2.31 23.46
CA GLY A 3 -23.83 3.65 22.97
C GLY A 3 -24.39 3.80 21.55
N ARG A 4 -25.24 4.79 21.33
CA ARG A 4 -25.69 5.19 19.99
C ARG A 4 -25.05 6.52 19.66
N LEU A 5 -24.20 6.54 18.64
CA LEU A 5 -23.60 7.77 18.14
C LEU A 5 -24.61 8.48 17.21
N THR A 6 -24.88 9.75 17.45
CA THR A 6 -25.77 10.55 16.60
C THR A 6 -25.01 11.14 15.41
N THR A 7 -25.74 11.47 14.33
CA THR A 7 -25.15 12.11 13.14
C THR A 7 -24.47 13.44 13.46
N GLN A 8 -25.01 14.19 14.43
CA GLN A 8 -24.43 15.45 14.88
C GLN A 8 -23.08 15.22 15.56
N GLN A 9 -23.01 14.27 16.51
CA GLN A 9 -21.75 13.92 17.18
C GLN A 9 -20.69 13.43 16.18
N VAL A 10 -21.08 12.63 15.17
CA VAL A 10 -20.15 12.25 14.09
C VAL A 10 -19.67 13.48 13.32
N SER A 11 -20.57 14.43 13.04
CA SER A 11 -20.23 15.67 12.32
C SER A 11 -19.21 16.51 13.08
N GLU A 12 -19.42 16.68 14.39
CA GLU A 12 -18.53 17.43 15.27
C GLU A 12 -17.15 16.77 15.35
N ILE A 13 -17.10 15.47 15.69
CA ILE A 13 -15.86 14.70 15.77
C ILE A 13 -15.13 14.73 14.42
N SER A 14 -15.86 14.53 13.32
CA SER A 14 -15.25 14.50 11.98
C SER A 14 -14.68 15.88 11.60
N ALA A 15 -15.32 16.98 12.01
CA ALA A 15 -14.80 18.32 11.82
C ALA A 15 -13.54 18.57 12.66
N THR A 16 -13.52 18.15 13.93
CA THR A 16 -12.36 18.27 14.82
C THR A 16 -11.12 17.60 14.25
N TYR A 17 -11.28 16.42 13.66
CA TYR A 17 -10.16 15.65 13.09
C TYR A 17 -9.96 15.90 11.58
N GLY A 18 -10.73 16.81 10.97
CA GLY A 18 -10.62 17.12 9.53
C GLY A 18 -10.92 15.94 8.60
N VAL A 19 -11.76 14.99 9.02
CA VAL A 19 -12.12 13.79 8.25
C VAL A 19 -13.54 13.86 7.70
N HIS A 20 -13.84 13.07 6.68
CA HIS A 20 -15.20 12.93 6.19
C HIS A 20 -16.09 12.17 7.20
N LYS A 21 -17.38 12.51 7.32
CA LYS A 21 -18.34 11.88 8.25
C LYS A 21 -18.43 10.35 8.10
N ALA A 22 -18.27 9.84 6.87
CA ALA A 22 -18.23 8.40 6.62
C ALA A 22 -17.02 7.71 7.27
N THR A 23 -15.91 8.42 7.49
CA THR A 23 -14.73 7.92 8.23
C THR A 23 -15.05 7.82 9.71
N GLY A 24 -15.65 8.85 10.32
CA GLY A 24 -16.11 8.80 11.71
C GLY A 24 -17.06 7.64 12.00
N TRP A 25 -18.06 7.40 11.14
CA TRP A 25 -18.95 6.25 11.24
C TRP A 25 -18.25 4.89 11.11
N ARG A 26 -17.21 4.79 10.26
CA ARG A 26 -16.43 3.55 10.09
C ARG A 26 -15.61 3.25 11.35
N VAL A 27 -15.01 4.27 11.96
CA VAL A 27 -14.24 4.14 13.20
C VAL A 27 -15.16 3.74 14.36
N TRP A 28 -16.30 4.43 14.52
CA TRP A 28 -17.28 4.13 15.58
C TRP A 28 -17.79 2.68 15.54
N ARG A 29 -18.28 2.23 14.38
CA ARG A 29 -18.77 0.85 14.21
C ARG A 29 -17.68 -0.17 14.52
N ARG A 30 -16.42 0.14 14.20
CA ARG A 30 -15.29 -0.75 14.46
C ARG A 30 -14.95 -0.83 15.95
N GLY A 31 -14.90 0.31 16.66
CA GLY A 31 -14.67 0.33 18.10
C GLY A 31 -15.72 -0.46 18.88
N GLN A 32 -16.98 -0.40 18.44
CA GLN A 32 -18.06 -1.23 19.00
C GLN A 32 -17.83 -2.73 18.80
N SER A 33 -17.23 -3.15 17.68
CA SER A 33 -16.97 -4.57 17.39
C SER A 33 -15.71 -5.14 18.07
N SER A 34 -14.71 -4.31 18.36
CA SER A 34 -13.42 -4.73 18.91
C SER A 34 -13.30 -4.61 20.43
N GLY A 35 -14.19 -3.82 21.07
CA GLY A 35 -14.13 -3.52 22.50
C GLY A 35 -12.89 -2.72 22.95
N THR A 36 -12.06 -2.28 22.01
CA THR A 36 -10.74 -1.65 22.24
C THR A 36 -10.44 -0.61 21.16
N THR A 37 -9.49 0.31 21.42
CA THR A 37 -9.03 1.32 20.46
C THR A 37 -8.46 0.66 19.22
N VAL A 38 -9.06 0.92 18.05
CA VAL A 38 -8.62 0.29 16.80
C VAL A 38 -7.80 1.26 15.97
N ASP A 39 -6.49 1.00 15.90
CA ASP A 39 -5.63 1.65 14.92
C ASP A 39 -6.04 1.22 13.51
N VAL A 40 -6.43 2.18 12.67
CA VAL A 40 -6.84 1.93 11.28
C VAL A 40 -5.64 1.55 10.40
N ASN A 41 -4.44 2.03 10.75
CA ASN A 41 -3.22 1.77 10.00
C ASN A 41 -2.74 0.31 10.16
N SER A 42 -3.09 -0.36 11.26
CA SER A 42 -2.85 -1.79 11.46
C SER A 42 -3.40 -2.71 10.35
N ARG A 43 -4.33 -2.21 9.51
CA ARG A 43 -4.88 -2.95 8.37
C ARG A 43 -4.04 -2.86 7.10
N ILE A 44 -3.05 -1.96 7.04
CA ILE A 44 -2.01 -2.03 6.01
C ILE A 44 -1.11 -3.21 6.38
N LYS A 45 -1.64 -4.41 6.19
CA LYS A 45 -0.86 -5.64 6.26
C LYS A 45 0.02 -5.66 5.02
N GLY A 46 1.26 -6.16 5.14
CA GLY A 46 2.19 -6.24 4.02
C GLY A 46 1.55 -6.87 2.77
N HIS A 47 2.11 -6.61 1.59
CA HIS A 47 1.51 -6.94 0.28
C HIS A 47 0.29 -6.08 -0.10
N SER A 48 0.17 -4.88 0.45
CA SER A 48 -0.89 -3.90 0.13
C SER A 48 -0.55 -2.97 -1.05
N GLY A 49 0.67 -3.06 -1.58
CA GLY A 49 1.10 -2.37 -2.80
C GLY A 49 0.83 -3.15 -4.08
N GLY A 50 1.16 -2.54 -5.21
CA GLY A 50 1.16 -3.24 -6.50
C GLY A 50 2.08 -4.46 -6.45
N LYS A 51 1.61 -5.60 -6.97
CA LYS A 51 2.44 -6.80 -7.07
C LYS A 51 3.64 -6.54 -7.99
N SER A 52 4.79 -7.11 -7.65
CA SER A 52 5.93 -7.09 -8.58
C SER A 52 5.52 -7.73 -9.89
N LYS A 53 5.83 -7.08 -11.00
CA LYS A 53 5.58 -7.62 -12.35
C LYS A 53 6.60 -8.68 -12.75
N TYR A 54 7.76 -8.69 -12.10
CA TYR A 54 8.87 -9.57 -12.40
C TYR A 54 9.26 -10.35 -11.17
N ASP A 55 9.53 -11.63 -11.36
CA ASP A 55 10.14 -12.46 -10.35
C ASP A 55 11.63 -12.13 -10.23
N VAL A 56 12.16 -12.14 -9.00
CA VAL A 56 13.55 -11.70 -8.74
C VAL A 56 14.53 -12.66 -9.39
N ASP A 57 14.26 -13.96 -9.32
CA ASP A 57 15.15 -14.98 -9.88
C ASP A 57 15.18 -14.90 -11.40
N ASP A 58 14.02 -14.70 -12.05
CA ASP A 58 13.94 -14.49 -13.51
C ASP A 58 14.73 -13.24 -13.95
N VAL A 59 14.61 -12.12 -13.24
CA VAL A 59 15.40 -10.91 -13.53
C VAL A 59 16.89 -11.19 -13.40
N GLU A 60 17.30 -11.90 -12.35
CA GLU A 60 18.69 -12.22 -12.10
C GLU A 60 19.27 -13.11 -13.21
N GLN A 61 18.55 -14.14 -13.64
CA GLN A 61 18.95 -15.02 -14.73
C GLN A 61 19.10 -14.26 -16.06
N ARG A 62 18.14 -13.39 -16.38
CA ARG A 62 18.21 -12.54 -17.58
C ARG A 62 19.44 -11.65 -17.55
N ILE A 63 19.70 -10.96 -16.44
CA ILE A 63 20.89 -10.12 -16.31
C ILE A 63 22.15 -10.97 -16.48
N LYS A 64 22.24 -12.14 -15.81
CA LYS A 64 23.39 -13.05 -15.89
C LYS A 64 23.64 -13.64 -17.27
N SER A 65 22.62 -13.75 -18.13
CA SER A 65 22.78 -14.21 -19.52
C SER A 65 23.35 -13.15 -20.48
N VAL A 66 23.26 -11.86 -20.15
CA VAL A 66 23.68 -10.78 -21.06
C VAL A 66 25.22 -10.64 -21.05
N PRO A 67 25.93 -10.55 -22.17
CA PRO A 67 27.39 -10.31 -22.15
C PRO A 67 27.78 -9.01 -21.42
N ILE A 68 28.92 -8.99 -20.71
CA ILE A 68 29.38 -7.85 -19.89
C ILE A 68 29.39 -6.53 -20.68
N VAL A 69 29.82 -6.57 -21.95
CA VAL A 69 29.87 -5.40 -22.85
C VAL A 69 28.50 -4.73 -23.01
N LYS A 70 27.41 -5.49 -22.90
CA LYS A 70 26.03 -4.99 -23.01
C LYS A 70 25.42 -4.58 -21.65
N ARG A 71 26.10 -4.81 -20.53
CA ARG A 71 25.67 -4.43 -19.17
C ARG A 71 26.22 -3.09 -18.68
N GLN A 72 26.98 -2.37 -19.53
CA GLN A 72 27.74 -1.20 -19.09
C GLN A 72 26.88 -0.05 -18.55
N THR A 73 25.64 0.11 -19.02
CA THR A 73 24.71 1.13 -18.54
C THR A 73 23.33 0.54 -18.29
N TYR A 74 22.59 1.09 -17.32
CA TYR A 74 21.19 0.69 -17.06
C TYR A 74 20.30 0.79 -18.30
N ARG A 75 20.57 1.75 -19.21
CA ARG A 75 19.83 1.86 -20.48
C ARG A 75 20.16 0.71 -21.45
N ALA A 76 21.43 0.34 -21.55
CA ALA A 76 21.85 -0.79 -22.37
C ALA A 76 21.34 -2.13 -21.80
N LEU A 77 21.44 -2.30 -20.49
CA LEU A 77 20.94 -3.49 -19.79
C LEU A 77 19.42 -3.63 -19.95
N SER A 78 18.66 -2.55 -19.72
CA SER A 78 17.21 -2.51 -19.91
C SER A 78 16.78 -2.94 -21.31
N ARG A 79 17.50 -2.48 -22.35
CA ARG A 79 17.26 -2.93 -23.74
C ARG A 79 17.64 -4.39 -23.95
N ALA A 80 18.71 -4.87 -23.32
CA ALA A 80 19.17 -6.23 -23.46
C ALA A 80 18.25 -7.27 -22.79
N VAL A 81 17.68 -6.96 -21.62
CA VAL A 81 16.78 -7.87 -20.88
C VAL A 81 15.30 -7.60 -21.07
N SER A 82 14.94 -6.56 -21.86
CA SER A 82 13.56 -6.11 -22.09
C SER A 82 12.77 -5.80 -20.81
N ILE A 83 13.46 -5.30 -19.78
CA ILE A 83 12.86 -4.87 -18.51
C ILE A 83 13.09 -3.35 -18.39
N PRO A 84 12.10 -2.55 -17.96
CA PRO A 84 12.26 -1.10 -17.84
C PRO A 84 13.40 -0.71 -16.91
N LYS A 85 14.14 0.36 -17.25
CA LYS A 85 15.18 0.94 -16.36
C LYS A 85 14.65 1.28 -14.96
N SER A 86 13.38 1.63 -14.79
CA SER A 86 12.82 1.90 -13.46
C SER A 86 12.73 0.66 -12.57
N THR A 87 12.92 -0.53 -13.15
CA THR A 87 12.81 -1.83 -12.49
C THR A 87 14.17 -2.50 -12.26
N ILE A 88 15.19 -2.15 -13.05
CA ILE A 88 16.58 -2.66 -12.96
C ILE A 88 17.50 -1.57 -12.42
#